data_AF-A0AA38IUK0-F1
#
_entry.id   AF-A0AA38IUK0-F1
#
_cell.length_a   1.000
_cell.length_b   1.000
_cell.length_c   1.000
_cell.angle_alpha   90.00
_cell.angle_beta   90.00
_cell.angle_gamma   90.00
#
_symmetry.space_group_name_H-M   'P 1'
#
loop_
_entity.id
_entity.type
_entity.pdbx_description
1 polymer ?
#
loop_
_entity_poly.entity_id
_entity_poly.type
_entity_poly.pdbx_seq_one_letter_code
_entity_poly.pdbx_strand_id
1 'polypeptide(L)'
;MAKKSNTLSTDEIKKFIDTARDHKHLLTKVALIFGICEALQKAEMCNVKVRDLEDFKSALLFNFLYHVRHEKKSKLSCKKLMTENIYSRRLL
;
A
#
# COMPACT_ATOMS: atom_id res chain seq x y z
N MET A 1 -29.17 10.73 6.90
CA MET A 1 -28.31 9.99 7.84
C MET A 1 -26.89 9.97 7.27
N ALA A 2 -25.91 10.50 7.99
CA ALA A 2 -24.51 10.44 7.55
C ALA A 2 -24.04 8.98 7.58
N LYS A 3 -23.56 8.47 6.44
CA LYS A 3 -23.02 7.12 6.32
C LYS A 3 -21.72 7.09 7.13
N LYS A 4 -21.76 6.56 8.36
CA LYS A 4 -20.54 6.33 9.14
C LYS A 4 -19.65 5.39 8.32
N SER A 5 -18.47 5.86 7.96
CA SER A 5 -17.45 5.01 7.35
C SER A 5 -17.09 3.94 8.38
N ASN A 6 -17.22 2.66 8.02
CA ASN A 6 -16.70 1.56 8.82
C ASN A 6 -15.18 1.55 8.65
N THR A 7 -14.51 2.45 9.37
CA THR A 7 -13.06 2.56 9.38
C THR A 7 -12.52 1.55 10.40
N LEU A 8 -11.55 0.72 9.99
CA LEU A 8 -10.86 -0.18 10.91
C LEU A 8 -9.97 0.63 11.85
N SER A 9 -9.95 0.27 13.13
CA SER A 9 -9.00 0.83 14.09
C SER A 9 -7.58 0.31 13.84
N THR A 10 -6.59 1.06 14.31
CA THR A 10 -5.18 0.67 14.27
C THR A 10 -4.93 -0.70 14.91
N ASP A 11 -5.59 -0.99 16.03
CA ASP A 11 -5.46 -2.27 16.73
C ASP A 11 -6.06 -3.43 15.94
N GLU A 12 -7.21 -3.22 15.29
CA GLU A 12 -7.82 -4.24 14.41
C GLU A 12 -6.96 -4.54 13.20
N ILE A 13 -6.37 -3.50 12.59
CA ILE A 13 -5.45 -3.61 11.47
C ILE A 13 -4.20 -4.40 11.89
N LYS A 14 -3.57 -4.01 13.00
CA LYS A 14 -2.37 -4.66 13.51
C LYS A 14 -2.64 -6.12 13.86
N LYS A 15 -3.73 -6.38 14.58
CA LYS A 15 -4.17 -7.74 14.90
C LYS A 15 -4.37 -8.58 13.64
N PHE A 16 -5.00 -8.03 12.59
CA PHE A 16 -5.19 -8.75 11.34
C PHE A 16 -3.86 -9.08 10.65
N ILE A 17 -2.96 -8.10 10.54
CA ILE A 17 -1.65 -8.29 9.91
C ILE A 17 -0.83 -9.34 10.68
N ASP A 18 -0.81 -9.27 12.01
CA ASP A 18 0.00 -10.14 12.86
C ASP A 18 -0.55 -11.58 12.93
N THR A 19 -1.89 -11.76 12.91
CA THR A 19 -2.51 -13.06 13.22
C THR A 19 -3.14 -13.80 12.04
N ALA A 20 -3.49 -13.11 10.94
CA ALA A 20 -4.13 -13.78 9.80
C ALA A 20 -3.13 -14.73 9.10
N ARG A 21 -3.62 -15.86 8.60
CA ARG A 21 -2.76 -16.85 7.94
C ARG A 21 -2.43 -16.43 6.51
N ASP A 22 -1.15 -16.43 6.14
CA ASP A 22 -0.70 -15.93 4.83
C ASP A 22 -1.26 -16.74 3.66
N HIS A 23 -1.30 -18.08 3.75
CA HIS A 23 -1.86 -18.91 2.68
C HIS A 23 -3.31 -18.57 2.28
N LYS A 24 -4.06 -17.91 3.18
CA LYS A 24 -5.45 -17.50 2.94
C LYS A 24 -5.59 -15.98 2.72
N HIS A 25 -4.75 -15.19 3.38
CA HIS A 25 -4.93 -13.73 3.47
C HIS A 25 -3.73 -12.90 3.03
N LEU A 26 -2.69 -13.51 2.43
CA LEU A 26 -1.47 -12.81 2.00
C LEU A 26 -1.79 -11.60 1.12
N LEU A 27 -2.60 -11.79 0.07
CA LEU A 27 -2.98 -10.69 -0.81
C LEU A 27 -3.73 -9.57 -0.06
N THR A 28 -4.62 -9.93 0.87
CA THR A 28 -5.36 -8.95 1.67
C THR A 28 -4.45 -8.18 2.61
N LYS A 29 -3.47 -8.85 3.25
CA LYS A 29 -2.46 -8.19 4.09
C LYS A 29 -1.63 -7.20 3.27
N VAL A 30 -1.13 -7.64 2.13
CA VAL A 30 -0.34 -6.81 1.21
C VAL A 30 -1.14 -5.59 0.73
N ALA A 31 -2.40 -5.79 0.34
CA ALA A 31 -3.28 -4.69 -0.09
C ALA A 31 -3.58 -3.69 1.04
N LEU A 32 -3.80 -4.19 2.26
CA LEU A 32 -4.07 -3.36 3.44
C LEU A 32 -2.86 -2.49 3.78
N ILE A 33 -1.67 -3.08 3.76
CA ILE A 33 -0.38 -2.40 3.95
C ILE A 33 -0.20 -1.27 2.92
N PHE A 34 -0.44 -1.55 1.64
CA PHE A 34 -0.37 -0.52 0.59
C PHE A 34 -1.37 0.62 0.79
N GLY A 35 -2.59 0.29 1.22
CA GLY A 35 -3.63 1.27 1.52
C GLY A 35 -3.28 2.20 2.68
N ILE A 36 -2.78 1.65 3.80
CA ILE A 36 -2.43 2.41 5.02
C ILE A 36 -1.21 3.31 4.79
N CYS A 37 -0.22 2.82 4.05
CA CYS A 37 0.97 3.60 3.70
C CYS A 37 0.69 4.65 2.61
N GLU A 38 -0.57 4.82 2.18
CA GLU A 38 -0.99 5.71 1.08
C GLU A 38 -0.14 5.54 -0.18
N ALA A 39 0.41 4.34 -0.37
CA ALA A 39 1.40 4.11 -1.40
C ALA A 39 0.75 4.11 -2.78
N LEU A 40 -0.48 3.58 -2.91
CA LEU A 40 -1.20 3.42 -4.17
C LEU A 40 -2.73 3.58 -4.00
N GLN A 41 -3.38 4.32 -4.90
CA GLN A 41 -4.83 4.21 -5.12
C GLN A 41 -5.17 2.80 -5.65
N LYS A 42 -6.41 2.33 -5.44
CA LYS A 42 -6.88 1.00 -5.89
C LYS A 42 -6.45 0.63 -7.31
N ALA A 43 -6.58 1.56 -8.25
CA ALA A 43 -6.23 1.34 -9.66
C ALA A 43 -4.72 1.14 -9.89
N GLU A 44 -3.88 1.79 -9.08
CA GLU A 44 -2.43 1.68 -9.18
C GLU A 44 -1.95 0.38 -8.52
N MET A 45 -2.55 0.01 -7.38
CA MET A 45 -2.24 -1.23 -6.65
C MET A 45 -2.50 -2.47 -7.51
N CYS A 46 -3.56 -2.46 -8.32
CA CYS A 46 -3.86 -3.56 -9.25
C CYS A 46 -2.83 -3.73 -10.39
N ASN A 47 -2.01 -2.72 -10.66
CA ASN A 47 -1.04 -2.72 -11.75
C ASN A 47 0.42 -2.93 -11.29
N VAL A 48 0.66 -3.04 -9.98
CA VAL A 48 2.00 -3.30 -9.43
C VAL A 48 2.49 -4.68 -9.88
N LYS A 49 3.69 -4.73 -10.46
CA LYS A 49 4.38 -5.98 -10.80
C LYS A 49 5.62 -6.15 -9.95
N VAL A 50 6.04 -7.39 -9.74
CA VAL A 50 7.27 -7.69 -8.97
C VAL A 50 8.50 -7.01 -9.57
N ARG A 51 8.57 -6.90 -10.90
CA ARG A 51 9.67 -6.20 -11.59
C ARG A 51 9.73 -4.68 -11.34
N ASP A 52 8.65 -4.12 -10.80
CA ASP A 52 8.54 -2.70 -10.47
C ASP A 52 9.03 -2.46 -9.02
N LEU A 53 9.53 -3.52 -8.33
CA LEU A 53 10.10 -3.49 -6.98
C LEU A 53 11.63 -3.48 -7.05
N GLU A 54 12.23 -2.59 -6.27
CA GLU A 54 13.64 -2.66 -5.89
C GLU A 54 13.71 -2.95 -4.38
N ASP A 55 14.34 -4.07 -4.03
CA ASP A 55 14.56 -4.47 -2.64
C ASP A 55 15.87 -3.87 -2.14
N PHE A 56 15.75 -2.91 -1.23
CA PHE A 56 16.84 -2.50 -0.37
C PHE A 56 16.61 -3.22 0.95
N LYS A 57 17.61 -3.88 1.53
CA LYS A 57 17.48 -4.75 2.72
C LYS A 57 16.59 -4.25 3.89
N SER A 58 16.36 -2.94 4.01
CA SER A 58 15.51 -2.29 5.02
C SER A 58 14.32 -1.49 4.44
N ALA A 59 14.12 -1.53 3.13
CA ALA A 59 13.11 -0.77 2.41
C ALA A 59 12.77 -1.36 1.02
N LEU A 60 11.49 -1.38 0.68
CA LEU A 60 11.04 -1.68 -0.68
C LEU A 60 10.78 -0.37 -1.42
N LEU A 61 11.44 -0.19 -2.56
CA LEU A 61 11.17 0.92 -3.47
C LEU A 61 10.27 0.43 -4.60
N PHE A 62 9.16 1.14 -4.79
CA PHE A 62 8.22 0.88 -5.86
C PHE A 62 8.42 1.90 -6.97
N ASN A 63 8.61 1.42 -8.20
CA ASN A 63 8.76 2.23 -9.40
C ASN A 63 7.65 1.88 -10.40
N PHE A 64 6.47 2.48 -10.22
CA PHE A 64 5.32 2.28 -11.11
C PHE A 64 4.95 3.60 -11.81
N LEU A 65 4.32 3.46 -12.98
CA LEU A 65 3.82 4.57 -13.76
C LEU A 65 2.32 4.74 -13.48
N TYR A 66 1.89 5.91 -13.05
CA TYR A 66 0.45 6.22 -12.93
C TYR A 66 -0.04 7.11 -14.07
N HIS A 67 -1.34 7.03 -14.32
CA HIS A 67 -2.07 7.95 -15.20
C HIS A 67 -2.54 9.16 -14.39
N VAL A 68 -1.95 10.34 -14.63
CA VAL A 68 -2.46 11.59 -14.09
C VAL A 68 -3.77 11.93 -14.79
N ARG A 69 -4.88 11.92 -14.06
CA ARG A 69 -6.15 12.50 -14.51
C ARG A 69 -6.04 14.01 -14.35
N HIS A 70 -5.44 14.68 -15.33
CA HIS A 70 -5.81 16.01 -15.85
C HIS A 70 -4.73 16.42 -16.86
N GLU A 71 -5.18 16.52 -18.12
CA GLU A 71 -4.52 17.15 -19.27
C GLU A 71 -3.09 16.73 -19.64
N LYS A 72 -3.00 16.05 -20.79
CA LYS A 72 -1.79 15.63 -21.54
C LYS A 72 -1.11 14.36 -21.04
N LYS A 73 -0.97 13.40 -21.96
CA LYS A 73 -0.36 12.06 -21.82
C LYS A 73 1.12 12.14 -21.40
N SER A 74 1.41 12.51 -20.16
CA SER A 74 2.74 12.38 -19.58
C SER A 74 2.73 11.22 -18.58
N LYS A 75 3.58 10.21 -18.87
CA LYS A 75 3.88 9.14 -17.91
C LYS A 75 4.86 9.74 -16.92
N LEU A 76 4.43 9.98 -15.68
CA LEU A 76 5.33 10.43 -14.62
C LEU A 76 5.81 9.20 -13.84
N SER A 77 7.12 9.03 -13.74
CA SER A 77 7.72 8.02 -12.85
C SER A 77 7.69 8.58 -11.44
N CYS A 78 7.09 7.83 -10.52
CA CYS A 78 7.14 8.14 -9.09
C CYS A 78 7.87 7.01 -8.39
N LYS A 79 8.81 7.40 -7.54
CA LYS A 79 9.58 6.52 -6.68
C LYS A 79 9.00 6.62 -5.28
N LYS A 80 8.38 5.53 -4.79
CA LYS A 80 7.83 5.53 -3.43
C LYS A 80 8.52 4.47 -2.59
N LEU A 81 9.19 4.94 -1.53
CA LEU A 81 9.96 4.11 -0.62
C LEU A 81 9.09 3.70 0.57
N MET A 82 8.91 2.41 0.75
CA MET A 82 8.35 1.82 1.97
C MET A 82 9.51 1.35 2.84
N THR A 83 9.70 1.97 4.00
CA THR A 83 10.69 1.54 4.99
C THR A 83 10.00 0.79 6.12
N GLU A 84 10.72 -0.13 6.79
CA GLU A 84 10.22 -0.85 7.97
C GLU A 84 9.71 0.10 9.07
N ASN A 85 10.26 1.30 9.17
CA ASN A 85 9.92 2.31 10.18
C ASN A 85 8.55 3.02 9.91
N ILE A 86 8.04 2.98 8.68
CA ILE A 86 6.73 3.56 8.35
C ILE A 86 5.58 2.70 8.90
N TYR A 87 5.76 1.38 8.96
CA TYR A 87 4.81 0.47 9.58
C TYR A 87 4.61 0.78 11.06
N SER A 88 5.69 1.12 11.77
CA SER A 88 5.63 1.41 13.21
C SER A 88 5.15 2.82 13.53
N ARG A 89 5.41 3.84 12.69
CA ARG A 89 5.03 5.24 12.99
C ARG A 89 3.60 5.64 12.65
N ARG A 90 2.88 4.87 11.82
CA ARG A 90 1.46 5.12 11.49
C ARG A 90 0.49 4.18 12.21
N LEU A 91 1.00 3.10 12.81
CA LEU A 91 0.22 2.13 13.59
C LEU A 91 0.48 2.23 15.11
N LEU A 92 1.11 3.33 15.56
CA LEU A 92 1.23 3.78 16.95
C LEU A 92 0.65 5.20 17.03
#